data_AF-A0A919W3T4-F1
#
_entry.id   AF-A0A919W3T4-F1
#
_cell.length_a   1.000
_cell.length_b   1.000
_cell.length_c   1.000
_cell.angle_alpha   90.00
_cell.angle_beta   90.00
_cell.angle_gamma   90.00
#
_symmetry.space_group_name_H-M   'P 1'
#
loop_
_entity.id
_entity.type
_entity.pdbx_description
1 polymer ?
#
loop_
_entity_poly.entity_id
_entity_poly.type
_entity_poly.pdbx_seq_one_letter_code
_entity_poly.pdbx_strand_id
1 'polypeptide(L)'
;MSAATVTTVPPDPIGAATPVEFAMRLRALMTARRRSLDSVARRSRDAGTPISRATVYNLITAAGSPRRETLVSFLRGCGVPPREQIRWLTTFDVVYRPR
;
A
#
# COMPACT_ATOMS: atom_id res chain seq x y z
N MET A 1 22.98 -4.14 -27.91
CA MET A 1 21.66 -3.48 -27.95
C MET A 1 21.15 -3.40 -26.52
N SER A 2 20.81 -2.20 -26.07
CA SER A 2 20.64 -1.78 -24.67
C SER A 2 19.57 -2.56 -23.90
N ALA A 3 19.91 -3.02 -22.69
CA ALA A 3 18.93 -3.46 -21.71
C ALA A 3 18.14 -2.24 -21.24
N ALA A 4 16.83 -2.21 -21.55
CA ALA A 4 15.93 -1.27 -20.92
C ALA A 4 15.97 -1.54 -19.40
N THR A 5 16.47 -0.59 -18.62
CA THR A 5 16.38 -0.63 -17.17
C THR A 5 14.91 -0.61 -16.79
N VAL A 6 14.36 -1.77 -16.44
CA VAL A 6 13.04 -1.86 -15.83
C VAL A 6 13.15 -1.18 -14.47
N THR A 7 12.72 0.08 -14.38
CA THR A 7 12.65 0.82 -13.11
C THR A 7 11.66 0.09 -12.21
N THR A 8 12.19 -0.80 -11.37
CA THR A 8 11.38 -1.58 -10.45
C THR A 8 10.96 -0.64 -9.33
N VAL A 9 9.66 -0.36 -9.22
CA VAL A 9 9.12 0.45 -8.12
C VAL A 9 9.44 -0.27 -6.80
N PRO A 10 10.14 0.37 -5.84
CA PRO A 10 10.50 -0.28 -4.60
C PRO A 10 9.27 -0.51 -3.72
N PRO A 11 9.20 -1.61 -2.95
CA PRO A 11 8.17 -1.84 -1.93
C PRO A 11 8.43 -1.00 -0.66
N ASP A 12 8.76 0.29 -0.85
CA ASP A 12 9.11 1.26 0.18
C ASP A 12 8.25 2.52 -0.04
N PRO A 13 7.64 3.12 1.01
CA PRO A 13 6.87 4.35 0.86
C PRO A 13 7.73 5.60 0.60
N ILE A 14 9.03 5.57 0.90
CA ILE A 14 9.90 6.77 0.90
C ILE A 14 10.06 7.34 -0.52
N GLY A 15 9.73 8.61 -0.68
CA GLY A 15 9.84 9.33 -1.95
C GLY A 15 8.62 9.19 -2.87
N ALA A 16 7.47 8.73 -2.35
CA ALA A 16 6.20 9.03 -2.99
C ALA A 16 5.76 10.45 -2.63
N ALA A 17 5.49 11.27 -3.65
CA ALA A 17 4.96 12.62 -3.52
C ALA A 17 3.49 12.71 -3.99
N THR A 18 3.01 11.74 -4.77
CA THR A 18 1.65 11.72 -5.31
C THR A 18 0.84 10.48 -4.90
N PRO A 19 -0.50 10.53 -4.91
CA PRO A 19 -1.36 9.36 -4.68
C PRO A 19 -1.03 8.18 -5.59
N VAL A 20 -0.71 8.46 -6.86
CA VAL A 20 -0.37 7.43 -7.86
C VAL A 20 0.95 6.76 -7.52
N GLU A 21 1.99 7.52 -7.17
CA GLU A 21 3.28 6.98 -6.75
C GLU A 21 3.16 6.13 -5.49
N PHE A 22 2.36 6.59 -4.52
CA PHE A 22 2.10 5.85 -3.30
C PHE A 22 1.39 4.52 -3.59
N ALA A 23 0.35 4.53 -4.44
CA ALA A 23 -0.36 3.34 -4.86
C ALA A 23 0.53 2.33 -5.60
N MET A 24 1.43 2.79 -6.47
CA MET A 24 2.41 1.93 -7.14
C MET A 24 3.33 1.22 -6.15
N ARG A 25 3.79 1.93 -5.10
CA ARG A 25 4.62 1.34 -4.03
C ARG A 25 3.82 0.37 -3.14
N LEU A 26 2.55 0.67 -2.84
CA LEU A 26 1.66 -0.28 -2.16
C LEU A 26 1.47 -1.56 -2.99
N ARG A 27 1.32 -1.42 -4.30
CA ARG A 27 1.24 -2.57 -5.22
C ARG A 27 2.55 -3.37 -5.19
N ALA A 28 3.70 -2.71 -5.27
CA ALA A 28 5.01 -3.35 -5.18
C ALA A 28 5.18 -4.09 -3.84
N LEU A 29 4.78 -3.49 -2.72
CA LEU A 29 4.76 -4.12 -1.40
C LEU A 29 3.89 -5.40 -1.40
N MET A 30 2.67 -5.30 -1.92
CA MET A 30 1.74 -6.43 -1.98
C MET A 30 2.33 -7.60 -2.79
N THR A 31 2.93 -7.29 -3.94
CA THR A 31 3.62 -8.27 -4.80
C THR A 31 4.85 -8.88 -4.11
N ALA A 32 5.70 -8.06 -3.49
CA ALA A 32 6.89 -8.52 -2.77
C ALA A 32 6.54 -9.47 -1.62
N ARG A 33 5.41 -9.24 -0.94
CA ARG A 33 4.87 -10.09 0.13
C ARG A 33 4.05 -11.28 -0.40
N ARG A 34 4.01 -11.48 -1.72
CA ARG A 34 3.27 -12.54 -2.44
C ARG A 34 1.79 -12.58 -2.06
N ARG A 35 1.14 -11.41 -2.00
CA ARG A 35 -0.28 -11.30 -1.64
C ARG A 35 -1.15 -10.99 -2.85
N SER A 36 -2.31 -11.63 -2.90
CA SER A 36 -3.42 -11.28 -3.79
C SER A 36 -4.39 -10.36 -3.05
N LEU A 37 -5.30 -9.72 -3.81
CA LEU A 37 -6.35 -8.88 -3.23
C LEU A 37 -7.20 -9.65 -2.19
N ASP A 38 -7.57 -10.90 -2.50
CA ASP A 38 -8.33 -11.76 -1.58
C ASP A 38 -7.53 -12.12 -0.33
N SER A 39 -6.23 -12.39 -0.49
CA SER A 39 -5.36 -12.72 0.63
C SER A 39 -5.25 -11.55 1.61
N VAL A 40 -5.14 -10.32 1.09
CA VAL A 40 -5.11 -9.10 1.91
C VAL A 40 -6.44 -8.91 2.64
N ALA A 41 -7.57 -8.97 1.93
CA ALA A 41 -8.90 -8.78 2.52
C ALA A 41 -9.21 -9.83 3.60
N ARG A 42 -8.88 -11.11 3.34
CA ARG A 42 -9.04 -12.18 4.33
C ARG A 42 -8.18 -11.93 5.56
N ARG A 43 -6.89 -11.65 5.38
CA ARG A 43 -5.97 -11.47 6.50
C ARG A 43 -6.20 -10.19 7.30
N SER A 44 -6.71 -9.13 6.67
CA SER A 44 -7.08 -7.93 7.40
C SER A 44 -8.28 -8.22 8.32
N ARG A 45 -9.24 -9.06 7.89
CA ARG A 45 -10.33 -9.56 8.73
C ARG A 45 -9.81 -10.42 9.87
N ASP A 46 -8.91 -11.35 9.60
CA ASP A 46 -8.30 -12.20 10.63
C ASP A 46 -7.53 -11.38 11.68
N ALA A 47 -6.98 -10.23 11.27
CA ALA A 47 -6.30 -9.27 12.13
C ALA A 47 -7.25 -8.27 12.85
N GLY A 48 -8.57 -8.46 12.75
CA GLY A 48 -9.59 -7.62 13.41
C GLY A 48 -9.86 -6.28 12.73
N THR A 49 -9.35 -6.05 11.52
CA THR A 49 -9.50 -4.81 10.75
C THR A 49 -9.94 -5.09 9.31
N PRO A 50 -11.21 -5.47 9.10
CA PRO A 50 -11.68 -5.94 7.80
C PRO A 50 -11.69 -4.82 6.76
N ILE A 51 -11.22 -5.13 5.55
CA ILE A 51 -11.42 -4.32 4.33
C ILE A 51 -11.87 -5.21 3.19
N SER A 52 -12.63 -4.64 2.25
CA SER A 52 -13.12 -5.39 1.09
C SER A 52 -12.04 -5.57 0.03
N ARG A 53 -12.20 -6.54 -0.87
CA ARG A 53 -11.35 -6.70 -2.07
C ARG A 53 -11.29 -5.42 -2.92
N ALA A 54 -12.43 -4.76 -3.09
CA ALA A 54 -12.52 -3.50 -3.84
C ALA A 54 -11.72 -2.38 -3.16
N THR A 55 -11.74 -2.32 -1.83
CA THR A 55 -10.93 -1.37 -1.06
C THR A 55 -9.43 -1.61 -1.26
N VAL A 56 -8.99 -2.88 -1.26
CA VAL A 56 -7.59 -3.24 -1.57
C VAL A 56 -7.24 -2.79 -2.99
N TYR A 57 -8.11 -3.06 -3.97
CA TYR A 57 -7.91 -2.63 -5.36
C TYR A 57 -7.78 -1.12 -5.49
N ASN A 58 -8.67 -0.36 -4.83
CA ASN A 58 -8.65 1.10 -4.87
C ASN A 58 -7.35 1.68 -4.32
N LEU A 59 -6.83 1.10 -3.23
CA LEU A 59 -5.55 1.52 -2.64
C LEU A 59 -4.38 1.36 -3.61
N ILE A 60 -4.30 0.22 -4.32
CA ILE A 60 -3.17 -0.06 -5.22
C ILE A 60 -3.31 0.56 -6.61
N THR A 61 -4.44 1.22 -6.89
CA THR A 61 -4.71 1.92 -8.15
C THR A 61 -4.91 3.43 -7.96
N ALA A 62 -4.71 3.95 -6.74
CA ALA A 62 -4.97 5.34 -6.37
C ALA A 62 -6.42 5.79 -6.67
N ALA A 63 -7.38 4.86 -6.61
CA ALA A 63 -8.78 5.20 -6.83
C ALA A 63 -9.37 5.84 -5.56
N GLY A 64 -9.55 7.16 -5.61
CA GLY A 64 -10.13 7.97 -4.54
C GLY A 64 -9.14 8.31 -3.41
N SER A 65 -9.68 8.88 -2.33
CA SER A 65 -8.92 9.27 -1.15
C SER A 65 -9.20 8.29 0.00
N PRO A 66 -8.29 7.36 0.31
CA PRO A 66 -8.51 6.37 1.35
C PRO A 66 -8.37 7.03 2.74
N ARG A 67 -8.98 6.41 3.75
CA ARG A 67 -8.76 6.82 5.14
C ARG A 67 -7.47 6.20 5.69
N ARG A 68 -6.88 6.84 6.70
CA ARG A 68 -5.66 6.34 7.35
C ARG A 68 -5.86 4.94 7.94
N GLU A 69 -7.02 4.67 8.52
CA GLU A 69 -7.39 3.36 9.08
C GLU A 69 -7.45 2.29 7.98
N THR A 70 -7.95 2.66 6.79
CA THR A 70 -8.00 1.76 5.62
C THR A 70 -6.60 1.33 5.19
N LEU A 71 -5.63 2.26 5.21
CA LEU A 71 -4.23 1.94 4.95
C LEU A 71 -3.65 1.00 6.02
N VAL A 72 -3.92 1.24 7.30
CA VAL A 72 -3.47 0.33 8.38
C VAL A 72 -4.00 -1.08 8.16
N SER A 73 -5.29 -1.23 7.85
CA SER A 73 -5.92 -2.53 7.57
C SER A 73 -5.25 -3.25 6.39
N PHE A 74 -4.92 -2.52 5.32
CA PHE A 74 -4.19 -3.06 4.18
C PHE A 74 -2.79 -3.54 4.57
N LEU A 75 -2.02 -2.71 5.29
CA LEU A 75 -0.66 -3.05 5.72
C LEU A 75 -0.64 -4.29 6.63
N ARG A 76 -1.61 -4.40 7.54
CA ARG A 76 -1.82 -5.61 8.35
C ARG A 76 -2.16 -6.83 7.50
N GLY A 77 -3.05 -6.69 6.51
CA GLY A 77 -3.37 -7.75 5.55
C GLY A 77 -2.16 -8.19 4.71
N CYS A 78 -1.24 -7.27 4.41
CA CYS A 78 0.06 -7.55 3.78
C CYS A 78 1.07 -8.23 4.73
N GLY A 79 0.83 -8.19 6.05
CA GLY A 79 1.76 -8.72 7.07
C GLY A 79 2.91 -7.76 7.39
N VAL A 80 2.71 -6.45 7.20
CA VAL A 80 3.71 -5.42 7.53
C VAL A 80 3.78 -5.25 9.06
N PRO A 81 4.95 -5.39 9.69
CA PRO A 81 5.09 -5.24 11.14
C PRO A 81 4.85 -3.78 11.58
N PRO A 82 4.38 -3.52 12.81
CA PRO A 82 4.01 -2.17 13.27
C PRO A 82 5.09 -1.10 13.06
N ARG A 83 6.37 -1.45 13.26
CA ARG A 83 7.50 -0.52 13.06
C ARG A 83 7.63 -0.07 11.60
N GLU A 84 7.39 -0.96 10.64
CA GLU A 84 7.44 -0.64 9.22
C GLU A 84 6.20 0.18 8.79
N GLN A 85 5.04 -0.05 9.43
CA GLN A 85 3.81 0.72 9.17
C GLN A 85 3.98 2.22 9.42
N ILE A 86 4.82 2.61 10.38
CA ILE A 86 5.08 4.03 10.70
C ILE A 86 5.50 4.80 9.44
N ARG A 87 6.44 4.25 8.66
CA ARG A 87 6.95 4.90 7.43
C ARG A 87 5.84 5.07 6.39
N TRP A 88 4.98 4.07 6.24
CA TRP A 88 3.84 4.14 5.32
C TRP A 88 2.83 5.19 5.73
N LEU A 89 2.55 5.30 7.03
CA LEU A 89 1.61 6.28 7.56
C LEU A 89 2.17 7.70 7.48
N THR A 90 3.46 7.90 7.73
CA THR A 90 4.12 9.20 7.57
C THR A 90 4.08 9.67 6.12
N THR A 91 4.43 8.82 5.15
CA THR A 91 4.32 9.18 3.73
C THR A 91 2.86 9.43 3.32
N PHE A 92 1.93 8.63 3.83
CA PHE A 92 0.51 8.83 3.57
C PHE A 92 0.02 10.23 3.97
N ASP A 93 0.44 10.70 5.16
CA ASP A 93 0.09 12.03 5.64
C ASP A 93 0.68 13.13 4.74
N VAL A 94 1.90 12.97 4.22
CA VAL A 94 2.50 13.90 3.22
C VAL A 94 1.70 13.93 1.92
N VAL A 95 1.29 12.77 1.42
CA VAL A 95 0.64 12.65 0.11
C VAL A 95 -0.82 13.14 0.12
N TYR A 96 -1.57 12.83 1.18
CA TYR A 96 -3.02 13.08 1.25
C TYR A 96 -3.42 14.22 2.17
N ARG A 97 -2.50 14.75 2.97
CA ARG A 97 -2.71 15.90 3.85
C ARG A 97 -1.56 16.92 3.73
N PRO A 98 -1.28 17.41 2.51
CA PRO A 98 -0.30 18.48 2.35
C PRO A 98 -0.77 19.70 3.17
N ARG A 99 0.16 20.26 3.96
CA ARG A 99 -0.07 21.52 4.68
C ARG A 99 -0.04 22.70 3.73
#